data_AF-A0A927T3L4-F1
#
_entry.id   AF-A0A927T3L4-F1
#
_cell.length_a   1.000
_cell.length_b   1.000
_cell.length_c   1.000
_cell.angle_alpha   90.00
_cell.angle_beta   90.00
_cell.angle_gamma   90.00
#
_symmetry.space_group_name_H-M   'P 1'
#
loop_
_entity.id
_entity.type
_entity.pdbx_description
1 polymer ?
#
loop_
_entity_poly.entity_id
_entity_poly.type
_entity_poly.pdbx_seq_one_letter_code
_entity_poly.pdbx_strand_id
1 'polypeptide(L)'
;MGLIKTAETAIKSTLKDQWKEVIRCDNMSNDVLMVKVSPESGIISNKSTIIVAPGQCAIIYDNGKVIDATAEEGIYVFDESSSPSFFAGQFGAVFKEMWERFTYEGAISKEQYVFFFNIKEIIDNKFGTPAPIPFQDWSHPIPNQMTGTLNPLRVEIKCFGKYTFRIADLAIFMNKMAGTANIYRKDDLVEQIRSEVIASFQNVLNELGTSEFKVPVLELPSQTDEIREIMNERVFDKPIRERGIELVSFSVESVTLDEESEKKIDKYEFSSNSYMQQGALVDAYANAVQDAANNSAGSLNGVMGIGVMNMASNGMLGGIAQAPWQQNNGASQQPIENKKEDTWTCSNCKKEINGGKFCPECGTKREEKAFCKECGKELSSDAKFCPECGTKC
;
A
#
# COMPACT_ATOMS: atom_id res chain seq x y z
N MET A 1 44.39 76.73 -22.52
CA MET A 1 43.00 76.26 -22.38
C MET A 1 42.75 75.24 -23.51
N GLY A 2 42.36 73.99 -23.33
CA GLY A 2 41.91 73.30 -22.13
C GLY A 2 42.18 71.80 -22.23
N LEU A 3 42.87 71.27 -21.22
CA LEU A 3 43.04 69.83 -20.94
C LEU A 3 42.07 69.37 -19.84
N ILE A 4 41.03 70.16 -19.54
CA ILE A 4 40.14 69.95 -18.39
C ILE A 4 38.77 69.34 -18.80
N LYS A 5 38.45 69.22 -20.10
CA LYS A 5 37.12 68.78 -20.55
C LYS A 5 36.94 67.28 -20.85
N THR A 6 37.98 66.45 -20.68
CA THR A 6 37.91 65.01 -21.00
C THR A 6 37.91 64.08 -19.78
N ALA A 7 38.09 64.61 -18.57
CA ALA A 7 38.03 63.80 -17.35
C ALA A 7 36.61 63.65 -16.77
N GLU A 8 35.70 64.59 -17.03
CA GLU A 8 34.33 64.54 -16.48
C GLU A 8 33.40 63.57 -17.22
N THR A 9 33.71 63.23 -18.47
CA THR A 9 32.88 62.34 -19.31
C THR A 9 33.24 60.86 -19.16
N ALA A 10 34.47 60.53 -18.72
CA ALA A 10 34.87 59.15 -18.46
C ALA A 10 34.38 58.66 -17.08
N ILE A 11 34.39 59.52 -16.06
CA ILE A 11 33.97 59.16 -14.70
C ILE A 11 32.44 58.99 -14.58
N LYS A 12 31.66 59.66 -15.45
CA LYS A 12 30.20 59.48 -15.52
C LYS A 12 29.76 58.21 -16.26
N SER A 13 30.64 57.55 -17.01
CA SER A 13 30.29 56.37 -17.81
C SER A 13 30.59 55.05 -17.09
N THR A 14 31.57 55.01 -16.17
CA THR A 14 31.87 53.82 -15.35
C THR A 14 31.03 53.70 -14.08
N LEU A 15 30.35 54.77 -13.67
CA LEU A 15 29.42 54.75 -12.52
C LEU A 15 27.96 54.51 -12.90
N LYS A 16 27.64 54.43 -14.21
CA LYS A 16 26.26 54.31 -14.70
C LYS A 16 25.81 52.88 -15.03
N ASP A 17 26.76 51.94 -15.05
CA ASP A 17 26.48 50.51 -15.31
C ASP A 17 26.60 49.62 -14.05
N GLN A 18 26.48 50.20 -12.84
CA GLN A 18 25.98 49.41 -11.72
C GLN A 18 24.44 49.38 -11.78
N TRP A 19 23.89 48.79 -12.83
CA TRP A 19 22.48 48.42 -12.80
C TRP A 19 22.35 47.38 -11.69
N LYS A 20 21.58 47.71 -10.65
CA LYS A 20 21.23 46.78 -9.59
C LYS A 20 20.51 45.60 -10.25
N GLU A 21 21.23 44.51 -10.47
CA GLU A 21 20.66 43.34 -11.11
C GLU A 21 19.62 42.74 -10.15
N VAL A 22 18.41 42.52 -10.67
CA VAL A 22 17.33 41.84 -9.96
C VAL A 22 17.39 40.38 -10.38
N ILE A 23 17.87 39.53 -9.49
CA ILE A 23 17.96 38.09 -9.73
C ILE A 23 16.71 37.45 -9.15
N ARG A 24 15.93 36.79 -9.99
CA ARG A 24 14.70 36.10 -9.59
C ARG A 24 14.53 34.80 -10.38
N CYS A 25 13.87 33.82 -9.78
CA CYS A 25 13.46 32.60 -10.45
C CYS A 25 11.94 32.57 -10.59
N ASP A 26 11.44 32.94 -11.77
CA ASP A 26 10.00 33.04 -12.04
C ASP A 26 9.31 31.67 -12.21
N ASN A 27 10.06 30.59 -12.43
CA ASN A 27 9.52 29.26 -12.75
C ASN A 27 10.18 28.14 -11.93
N MET A 28 9.75 27.93 -10.70
CA MET A 28 9.92 26.65 -10.01
C MET A 28 8.57 25.95 -9.88
N SER A 29 8.29 25.03 -10.81
CA SER A 29 7.19 24.06 -10.66
C SER A 29 7.56 23.01 -9.60
N ASN A 30 6.59 22.20 -9.17
CA ASN A 30 6.82 21.11 -8.23
C ASN A 30 7.84 20.07 -8.74
N ASP A 31 8.12 20.03 -10.04
CA ASP A 31 9.06 19.08 -10.65
C ASP A 31 10.50 19.61 -10.68
N VAL A 32 10.72 20.87 -10.32
CA VAL A 32 12.04 21.49 -10.32
C VAL A 32 12.49 21.67 -8.87
N LEU A 33 13.62 21.04 -8.54
CA LEU A 33 14.18 21.05 -7.18
C LEU A 33 15.29 22.08 -7.03
N MET A 34 16.06 22.32 -8.08
CA MET A 34 17.14 23.30 -8.11
C MET A 34 17.24 23.98 -9.48
N VAL A 35 17.46 25.30 -9.49
CA VAL A 35 17.80 26.08 -10.68
C VAL A 35 19.02 26.94 -10.39
N LYS A 36 20.04 26.83 -11.23
CA LYS A 36 21.19 27.72 -11.26
C LYS A 36 20.85 28.93 -12.14
N VAL A 37 20.94 30.12 -11.56
CA VAL A 37 20.80 31.39 -12.28
C VAL A 37 22.14 32.10 -12.25
N SER A 38 22.68 32.35 -13.44
CA SER A 38 23.91 33.11 -13.64
C SER A 38 23.56 34.54 -14.06
N PRO A 39 24.15 35.57 -13.43
CA PRO A 39 24.04 36.95 -13.92
C PRO A 39 24.72 37.09 -15.30
N GLU A 40 24.26 38.01 -16.14
CA GLU A 40 24.82 38.26 -17.49
C GLU A 40 26.29 38.69 -17.43
N SER A 41 26.67 39.36 -16.34
CA SER A 41 28.02 39.84 -16.06
C SER A 41 28.94 38.80 -15.42
N GLY A 42 28.42 37.61 -15.05
CA GLY A 42 29.16 36.55 -14.37
C GLY A 42 29.54 36.84 -12.90
N ILE A 43 29.34 38.07 -12.42
CA ILE A 43 29.63 38.51 -11.05
C ILE A 43 28.39 39.19 -10.48
N ILE A 44 27.99 38.86 -9.26
CA ILE A 44 26.86 39.51 -8.60
C ILE A 44 27.39 40.83 -8.02
N SER A 45 26.94 41.96 -8.57
CA SER A 45 27.38 43.28 -8.09
C SER A 45 26.92 43.53 -6.65
N ASN A 46 27.74 44.22 -5.85
CA ASN A 46 27.37 44.58 -4.47
C ASN A 46 26.06 45.44 -4.48
N LYS A 47 25.11 45.12 -3.61
CA LYS A 47 23.73 45.64 -3.55
C LYS A 47 22.80 45.17 -4.65
N SER A 48 23.14 44.07 -5.33
CA SER A 48 22.19 43.36 -6.19
C SER A 48 21.02 42.83 -5.35
N THR A 49 19.85 42.79 -5.96
CA THR A 49 18.62 42.41 -5.28
C THR A 49 18.22 41.01 -5.70
N ILE A 50 18.17 40.08 -4.76
CA ILE A 50 17.68 38.71 -4.97
C ILE A 50 16.25 38.65 -4.47
N ILE A 51 15.32 38.28 -5.34
CA ILE A 51 13.92 38.10 -4.97
C ILE A 51 13.68 36.60 -4.77
N VAL A 52 13.37 36.22 -3.54
CA VAL A 52 13.06 34.84 -3.15
C VAL A 52 11.55 34.73 -2.98
N ALA A 53 10.91 33.89 -3.80
CA ALA A 53 9.47 33.67 -3.69
C ALA A 53 9.14 32.70 -2.52
N PRO A 54 7.89 32.66 -2.05
CA PRO A 54 7.49 31.77 -0.97
C PRO A 54 7.77 30.29 -1.24
N GLY A 55 8.35 29.62 -0.24
CA GLY A 55 8.82 28.23 -0.34
C GLY A 55 10.02 28.02 -1.29
N GLN A 56 10.79 29.07 -1.57
CA GLN A 56 12.08 28.99 -2.25
C GLN A 56 13.20 29.37 -1.27
N CYS A 57 14.41 28.85 -1.51
CA CYS A 57 15.61 29.27 -0.82
C CYS A 57 16.67 29.64 -1.86
N ALA A 58 17.38 30.74 -1.65
CA ALA A 58 18.46 31.18 -2.54
C ALA A 58 19.81 31.02 -1.85
N ILE A 59 20.77 30.41 -2.55
CA ILE A 59 22.15 30.24 -2.11
C ILE A 59 23.06 30.93 -3.13
N ILE A 60 23.87 31.86 -2.65
CA ILE A 60 24.89 32.54 -3.45
C ILE A 60 26.18 31.75 -3.36
N TYR A 61 26.70 31.37 -4.51
CA TYR A 61 27.88 30.52 -4.65
C TYR A 61 28.96 31.22 -5.49
N ASP A 62 30.21 31.10 -5.07
CA ASP A 62 31.41 31.63 -5.72
C ASP A 62 32.50 30.58 -5.69
N ASN A 63 32.85 30.04 -6.87
CA ASN A 63 34.02 29.17 -7.08
C ASN A 63 34.29 28.10 -6.02
N GLY A 64 33.28 27.33 -5.61
CA GLY A 64 33.48 26.29 -4.60
C GLY A 64 33.03 26.68 -3.20
N LYS A 65 32.67 27.96 -2.99
CA LYS A 65 32.30 28.51 -1.70
C LYS A 65 30.89 29.09 -1.73
N VAL A 66 30.09 28.78 -0.73
CA VAL A 66 28.87 29.53 -0.45
C VAL A 66 29.27 30.89 0.13
N ILE A 67 28.92 31.99 -0.52
CA ILE A 67 29.16 33.34 0.03
C ILE A 67 28.05 33.71 1.02
N ASP A 68 26.82 33.39 0.66
CA ASP A 68 25.65 33.85 1.40
C ASP A 68 24.45 32.97 1.09
N ALA A 69 23.47 32.93 1.97
CA ALA A 69 22.24 32.19 1.72
C ALA A 69 21.07 32.85 2.45
N THR A 70 19.92 32.89 1.79
CA THR A 70 18.69 33.41 2.36
C THR A 70 17.55 32.43 2.12
N ALA A 71 16.87 32.08 3.20
CA ALA A 71 15.61 31.34 3.19
C ALA A 71 14.41 32.26 3.52
N GLU A 72 14.65 33.57 3.66
CA GLU A 72 13.58 34.53 3.96
C GLU A 72 12.83 34.90 2.67
N GLU A 73 11.51 34.79 2.74
CA GLU A 73 10.64 35.18 1.64
C GLU A 73 10.70 36.70 1.44
N GLY A 74 10.97 37.14 0.22
CA GLY A 74 10.97 38.57 -0.12
C GLY A 74 12.26 39.04 -0.80
N ILE A 75 12.59 40.31 -0.55
CA ILE A 75 13.63 41.04 -1.26
C ILE A 75 14.89 41.03 -0.40
N TYR A 76 15.88 40.25 -0.83
CA TYR A 76 17.20 40.22 -0.23
C TYR A 76 18.15 41.16 -0.99
N VAL A 77 18.93 41.97 -0.26
CA VAL A 77 19.96 42.83 -0.85
C VAL A 77 21.30 42.24 -0.48
N PHE A 78 22.06 41.79 -1.48
CA PHE A 78 23.38 41.21 -1.27
C PHE A 78 24.39 42.30 -0.86
N ASP A 79 25.06 42.11 0.27
CA ASP A 79 26.12 43.01 0.75
C ASP A 79 27.39 42.22 1.10
N GLU A 80 28.44 42.39 0.27
CA GLU A 80 29.75 41.74 0.42
C GLU A 80 30.52 42.24 1.68
N SER A 81 30.10 43.37 2.28
CA SER A 81 30.81 44.02 3.39
C SER A 81 30.31 43.61 4.78
N SER A 82 29.09 43.09 4.87
CA SER A 82 28.60 42.47 6.10
C SER A 82 29.09 41.03 6.18
N SER A 83 29.48 40.60 7.38
CA SER A 83 29.66 39.17 7.65
C SER A 83 28.44 38.40 7.13
N PRO A 84 28.64 37.22 6.50
CA PRO A 84 27.58 36.52 5.79
C PRO A 84 26.33 36.44 6.66
N SER A 85 25.20 36.90 6.12
CA SER A 85 23.95 37.11 6.86
C SER A 85 23.27 35.77 7.09
N PHE A 86 23.94 34.90 7.85
CA PHE A 86 23.55 33.53 8.13
C PHE A 86 22.28 33.39 9.00
N PHE A 87 21.71 34.49 9.48
CA PHE A 87 20.85 34.45 10.65
C PHE A 87 19.62 35.33 10.52
N ALA A 88 18.60 34.79 9.86
CA ALA A 88 17.24 34.93 10.32
C ALA A 88 16.40 33.72 9.85
N GLY A 89 16.05 32.82 10.80
CA GLY A 89 15.13 31.70 10.56
C GLY A 89 15.65 30.29 10.90
N GLN A 90 14.81 29.28 10.65
CA GLN A 90 15.01 27.86 11.01
C GLN A 90 16.23 27.19 10.33
N PHE A 91 16.86 27.85 9.35
CA PHE A 91 17.96 27.29 8.55
C PHE A 91 19.35 27.81 8.94
N GLY A 92 19.47 28.67 9.96
CA GLY A 92 20.77 29.28 10.32
C GLY A 92 21.86 28.27 10.72
N ALA A 93 21.50 27.17 11.37
CA ALA A 93 22.45 26.09 11.68
C ALA A 93 22.92 25.36 10.41
N VAL A 94 22.00 25.06 9.49
CA VAL A 94 22.28 24.41 8.20
C VAL A 94 23.21 25.26 7.35
N PHE A 95 22.99 26.58 7.31
CA PHE A 95 23.85 27.47 6.54
C PHE A 95 25.24 27.67 7.15
N LYS A 96 25.34 27.67 8.49
CA LYS A 96 26.64 27.70 9.16
C LYS A 96 27.46 26.44 8.85
N GLU A 97 26.84 25.27 8.89
CA GLU A 97 27.49 24.01 8.48
C GLU A 97 27.88 24.04 6.99
N MET A 98 27.04 24.63 6.14
CA MET A 98 27.34 24.82 4.73
C MET A 98 28.60 25.67 4.53
N TRP A 99 28.68 26.84 5.19
CA TRP A 99 29.83 27.72 5.12
C TRP A 99 31.13 27.03 5.55
N GLU A 100 31.11 26.38 6.72
CA GLU A 100 32.29 25.73 7.28
C GLU A 100 32.82 24.61 6.35
N ARG A 101 31.93 23.86 5.68
CA ARG A 101 32.28 22.79 4.74
C ARG A 101 32.85 23.28 3.40
N PHE A 102 32.52 24.50 2.97
CA PHE A 102 32.89 25.03 1.65
C PHE A 102 34.00 26.11 1.70
N THR A 103 34.64 26.32 2.85
CA THR A 103 35.85 27.16 2.96
C THR A 103 37.12 26.39 2.60
N TYR A 104 37.52 26.40 1.31
CA TYR A 104 38.86 25.97 0.87
C TYR A 104 39.65 27.15 0.29
N GLU A 105 40.94 27.27 0.64
CA GLU A 105 41.85 28.31 0.16
C GLU A 105 42.33 28.03 -1.27
N GLY A 106 41.85 28.80 -2.26
CA GLY A 106 42.61 29.13 -3.47
C GLY A 106 41.94 28.95 -4.84
N ALA A 107 41.64 30.07 -5.51
CA ALA A 107 41.65 30.39 -6.98
C ALA A 107 40.69 31.58 -7.23
N ILE A 108 41.05 32.80 -7.71
CA ILE A 108 41.64 33.36 -8.95
C ILE A 108 40.62 33.77 -10.06
N SER A 109 39.35 33.35 -10.06
CA SER A 109 38.38 33.89 -11.06
C SER A 109 36.95 34.00 -10.55
N LYS A 110 36.51 35.18 -10.08
CA LYS A 110 35.17 35.45 -9.54
C LYS A 110 34.06 35.13 -10.54
N GLU A 111 33.49 33.92 -10.50
CA GLU A 111 32.24 33.60 -11.18
C GLU A 111 31.23 33.26 -10.11
N GLN A 112 30.19 34.09 -10.01
CA GLN A 112 29.18 34.01 -8.96
C GLN A 112 27.84 33.57 -9.54
N TYR A 113 27.20 32.64 -8.85
CA TYR A 113 25.94 32.03 -9.26
C TYR A 113 24.94 32.05 -8.10
N VAL A 114 23.66 32.20 -8.41
CA VAL A 114 22.58 32.03 -7.43
C VAL A 114 21.87 30.71 -7.72
N PHE A 115 21.86 29.81 -6.74
CA PHE A 115 21.08 28.59 -6.79
C PHE A 115 19.77 28.80 -6.05
N PHE A 116 18.65 28.62 -6.75
CA PHE A 116 17.32 28.59 -6.16
C PHE A 116 16.94 27.14 -5.91
N PHE A 117 16.54 26.84 -4.67
CA PHE A 117 16.09 25.53 -4.23
C PHE A 117 14.63 25.57 -3.82
N ASN A 118 13.91 24.49 -4.15
CA ASN A 118 12.54 24.30 -3.71
C ASN A 118 12.52 23.67 -2.31
N ILE A 119 12.05 24.42 -1.31
CA ILE A 119 11.92 23.94 0.08
C ILE A 119 10.48 23.52 0.41
N LYS A 120 9.57 23.55 -0.57
CA LYS A 120 8.20 23.03 -0.41
C LYS A 120 8.22 21.52 -0.30
N GLU A 121 7.16 21.00 0.29
CA GLU A 121 6.89 19.57 0.27
C GLU A 121 6.55 19.12 -1.16
N ILE A 122 7.31 18.17 -1.67
CA ILE A 122 7.14 17.58 -2.98
C ILE A 122 6.16 16.42 -2.86
N ILE A 123 4.99 16.62 -3.47
CA ILE A 123 3.85 15.70 -3.38
C ILE A 123 3.78 14.71 -4.56
N ASP A 124 2.89 13.72 -4.41
CA ASP A 124 2.54 12.71 -5.42
C ASP A 124 3.73 11.88 -5.91
N ASN A 125 4.56 11.41 -4.98
CA ASN A 125 5.59 10.42 -5.29
C ASN A 125 5.06 9.04 -4.92
N LYS A 126 4.95 8.16 -5.92
CA LYS A 126 4.40 6.82 -5.74
C LYS A 126 5.52 5.84 -5.43
N PHE A 127 5.24 4.88 -4.56
CA PHE A 127 6.09 3.72 -4.35
C PHE A 127 5.27 2.44 -4.49
N GLY A 128 5.96 1.37 -4.87
CA GLY A 128 5.38 0.05 -5.01
C GLY A 128 6.47 -0.99 -4.88
N THR A 129 6.20 -2.04 -4.13
CA THR A 129 7.15 -3.13 -3.90
C THR A 129 7.18 -4.03 -5.13
N PRO A 130 8.30 -4.12 -5.87
CA PRO A 130 8.34 -4.86 -7.13
C PRO A 130 8.21 -6.38 -6.93
N ALA A 131 8.75 -6.88 -5.81
CA ALA A 131 8.59 -8.26 -5.37
C ALA A 131 7.73 -8.31 -4.10
N PRO A 132 6.97 -9.40 -3.87
CA PRO A 132 6.34 -9.66 -2.58
C PRO A 132 7.37 -9.65 -1.45
N ILE A 133 7.00 -9.07 -0.32
CA ILE A 133 7.83 -9.01 0.89
C ILE A 133 7.20 -9.94 1.93
N PRO A 134 8.00 -10.78 2.61
CA PRO A 134 7.48 -11.60 3.69
C PRO A 134 7.02 -10.73 4.86
N PHE A 135 5.81 -10.97 5.34
CA PHE A 135 5.19 -10.30 6.47
C PHE A 135 4.66 -11.34 7.46
N GLN A 136 4.68 -10.98 8.74
CA GLN A 136 4.18 -11.83 9.83
C GLN A 136 2.78 -11.38 10.20
N ASP A 137 1.78 -12.12 9.72
CA ASP A 137 0.38 -11.86 10.00
C ASP A 137 -0.03 -12.46 11.35
N TRP A 138 -0.45 -11.59 12.26
CA TRP A 138 -0.94 -11.97 13.59
C TRP A 138 -2.46 -12.16 13.65
N SER A 139 -3.19 -11.87 12.58
CA SER A 139 -4.63 -12.15 12.52
C SER A 139 -4.93 -13.66 12.41
N HIS A 140 -3.98 -14.44 11.87
CA HIS A 140 -4.07 -15.90 11.73
C HIS A 140 -2.95 -16.63 12.48
N PRO A 141 -2.86 -16.54 13.82
CA PRO A 141 -1.74 -17.11 14.55
C PRO A 141 -1.83 -18.63 14.63
N ILE A 142 -0.74 -19.31 14.25
CA ILE A 142 -0.63 -20.76 14.30
C ILE A 142 -0.12 -21.18 15.71
N PRO A 143 -0.89 -21.99 16.46
CA PRO A 143 -0.46 -22.48 17.76
C PRO A 143 0.62 -23.55 17.59
N ASN A 144 1.79 -23.35 18.21
CA ASN A 144 2.81 -24.39 18.29
C ASN A 144 2.50 -25.33 19.46
N GLN A 145 2.05 -26.55 19.16
CA GLN A 145 1.69 -27.55 20.15
C GLN A 145 2.88 -28.03 21.02
N MET A 146 4.12 -27.85 20.57
CA MET A 146 5.31 -28.29 21.30
C MET A 146 5.81 -27.26 22.32
N THR A 147 5.64 -25.96 22.05
CA THR A 147 6.15 -24.86 22.90
C THR A 147 5.04 -24.04 23.57
N GLY A 148 3.78 -24.24 23.19
CA GLY A 148 2.64 -23.47 23.69
C GLY A 148 2.62 -22.01 23.23
N THR A 149 3.52 -21.61 22.32
CA THR A 149 3.61 -20.25 21.79
C THR A 149 2.80 -20.10 20.50
N LEU A 150 2.20 -18.92 20.32
CA LEU A 150 1.54 -18.54 19.07
C LEU A 150 2.58 -17.96 18.11
N ASN A 151 2.69 -18.57 16.93
CA ASN A 151 3.53 -18.07 15.85
C ASN A 151 2.65 -17.34 14.82
N PRO A 152 3.08 -16.19 14.28
CA PRO A 152 2.33 -15.52 13.22
C PRO A 152 2.35 -16.35 11.93
N LEU A 153 1.30 -16.22 11.13
CA LEU A 153 1.27 -16.78 9.78
C LEU A 153 2.21 -15.95 8.89
N ARG A 154 3.16 -16.62 8.23
CA ARG A 154 4.02 -15.96 7.25
C ARG A 154 3.26 -15.84 5.93
N VAL A 155 3.05 -14.61 5.51
CA VAL A 155 2.41 -14.26 4.23
C VAL A 155 3.36 -13.39 3.41
N GLU A 156 3.19 -13.37 2.10
CA GLU A 156 3.92 -12.44 1.24
C GLU A 156 2.96 -11.37 0.73
N ILE A 157 3.38 -10.11 0.87
CA ILE A 157 2.54 -8.95 0.56
C ILE A 157 3.23 -8.04 -0.45
N LYS A 158 2.43 -7.48 -1.36
CA LYS A 158 2.81 -6.34 -2.18
C LYS A 158 2.09 -5.11 -1.66
N CYS A 159 2.85 -4.05 -1.43
CA CYS A 159 2.34 -2.79 -0.93
C CYS A 159 2.51 -1.71 -1.98
N PHE A 160 1.50 -0.86 -2.12
CA PHE A 160 1.53 0.34 -2.94
C PHE A 160 1.11 1.54 -2.10
N GLY A 161 1.71 2.68 -2.39
CA GLY A 161 1.38 3.89 -1.67
C GLY A 161 2.06 5.13 -2.22
N LYS A 162 2.01 6.18 -1.41
CA LYS A 162 2.60 7.48 -1.73
C LYS A 162 3.47 7.97 -0.58
N TYR A 163 4.48 8.74 -0.95
CA TYR A 163 5.33 9.45 -0.01
C TYR A 163 5.52 10.89 -0.47
N THR A 164 5.82 11.73 0.52
CA THR A 164 6.11 13.14 0.36
C THR A 164 7.46 13.41 0.99
N PHE A 165 8.24 14.29 0.37
CA PHE A 165 9.55 14.63 0.87
C PHE A 165 9.81 16.12 0.70
N ARG A 166 10.73 16.65 1.50
CA ARG A 166 11.23 18.01 1.38
C ARG A 166 12.75 18.03 1.49
N ILE A 167 13.37 19.06 0.95
CA ILE A 167 14.80 19.30 1.14
C ILE A 167 14.99 19.94 2.51
N ALA A 168 15.66 19.23 3.41
CA ALA A 168 15.92 19.69 4.77
C ALA A 168 17.33 20.31 4.91
N ASP A 169 18.33 19.68 4.28
CA ASP A 169 19.72 20.16 4.27
C ASP A 169 20.18 20.42 2.83
N LEU A 170 20.23 21.71 2.49
CA LEU A 170 20.63 22.20 1.17
C LEU A 170 22.12 21.93 0.88
N ALA A 171 22.98 21.94 1.90
CA ALA A 171 24.41 21.75 1.74
C ALA A 171 24.73 20.31 1.32
N ILE A 172 24.13 19.35 2.02
CA ILE A 172 24.28 17.93 1.73
C ILE A 172 23.65 17.62 0.37
N PHE A 173 22.45 18.15 0.10
CA PHE A 173 21.75 17.95 -1.16
C PHE A 173 22.56 18.49 -2.36
N MET A 174 23.13 19.69 -2.23
CA MET A 174 23.95 20.29 -3.27
C MET A 174 25.24 19.50 -3.52
N ASN A 175 25.92 19.04 -2.46
CA ASN A 175 27.18 18.32 -2.59
C ASN A 175 26.99 16.90 -3.17
N LYS A 176 25.98 16.16 -2.68
CA LYS A 176 25.81 14.75 -3.03
C LYS A 176 24.87 14.48 -4.20
N MET A 177 23.88 15.35 -4.45
CA MET A 177 22.84 15.11 -5.45
C MET A 177 22.95 16.05 -6.64
N ALA A 178 22.75 17.36 -6.41
CA ALA A 178 22.54 18.30 -7.51
C ALA A 178 23.84 18.80 -8.16
N GLY A 179 24.95 18.82 -7.42
CA GLY A 179 26.26 19.26 -7.89
C GLY A 179 26.20 20.66 -8.52
N THR A 180 26.78 20.80 -9.72
CA THR A 180 26.80 22.05 -10.50
C THR A 180 25.79 22.05 -11.66
N ALA A 181 24.76 21.20 -11.61
CA ALA A 181 23.75 21.13 -12.67
C ALA A 181 23.01 22.47 -12.83
N ASN A 182 22.65 22.83 -14.07
CA ASN A 182 21.92 24.08 -14.32
C ASN A 182 20.46 23.99 -13.85
N ILE A 183 19.83 22.82 -14.02
CA ILE A 183 18.48 22.53 -13.55
C ILE A 183 18.50 21.09 -13.02
N TYR A 184 18.00 20.88 -11.81
CA TYR A 184 17.83 19.55 -11.23
C TYR A 184 16.35 19.25 -11.07
N ARG A 185 15.88 18.18 -11.71
CA ARG A 185 14.47 17.81 -11.74
C ARG A 185 14.17 16.70 -10.73
N LYS A 186 12.89 16.61 -10.38
CA LYS A 186 12.34 15.56 -9.53
C LYS A 186 12.61 14.17 -10.12
N ASP A 187 12.44 13.99 -11.42
CA ASP A 187 12.58 12.68 -12.09
C ASP A 187 13.97 12.06 -11.94
N ASP A 188 15.02 12.90 -11.93
CA ASP A 188 16.41 12.45 -11.76
C ASP A 188 16.68 11.91 -10.35
N LEU A 189 15.84 12.29 -9.38
CA LEU A 189 15.98 11.96 -7.96
C LEU A 189 15.04 10.83 -7.52
N VAL A 190 13.83 10.82 -8.06
CA VAL A 190 12.74 9.95 -7.57
C VAL A 190 13.07 8.47 -7.68
N GLU A 191 13.75 8.01 -8.73
CA GLU A 191 14.09 6.58 -8.86
C GLU A 191 15.03 6.09 -7.75
N GLN A 192 16.03 6.92 -7.39
CA GLN A 192 16.95 6.61 -6.32
C GLN A 192 16.25 6.64 -4.96
N ILE A 193 15.47 7.69 -4.68
CA ILE A 193 14.71 7.80 -3.43
C ILE A 193 13.70 6.66 -3.31
N ARG A 194 12.98 6.33 -4.38
CA ARG A 194 11.99 5.24 -4.40
C ARG A 194 12.62 3.92 -3.95
N SER A 195 13.81 3.61 -4.45
CA SER A 195 14.54 2.39 -4.06
C SER A 195 14.92 2.40 -2.57
N GLU A 196 15.40 3.53 -2.06
CA GLU A 196 15.76 3.70 -0.65
C GLU A 196 14.53 3.64 0.27
N VAL A 197 13.44 4.30 -0.11
CA VAL A 197 12.15 4.27 0.60
C VAL A 197 11.61 2.84 0.69
N ILE A 198 11.67 2.06 -0.40
CA ILE A 198 11.24 0.66 -0.37
C ILE A 198 12.09 -0.17 0.61
N ALA A 199 13.41 0.05 0.64
CA ALA A 199 14.30 -0.65 1.56
C ALA A 199 14.05 -0.26 3.03
N SER A 200 13.86 1.04 3.31
CA SER A 200 13.49 1.53 4.63
C SER A 200 12.12 0.99 5.07
N PHE A 201 11.14 0.97 4.15
CA PHE A 201 9.81 0.45 4.41
C PHE A 201 9.80 -1.06 4.68
N GLN A 202 10.64 -1.85 4.02
CA GLN A 202 10.82 -3.28 4.34
C GLN A 202 11.24 -3.49 5.80
N ASN A 203 12.12 -2.64 6.33
CA ASN A 203 12.52 -2.71 7.74
C ASN A 203 11.35 -2.36 8.66
N VAL A 204 10.57 -1.32 8.34
CA VAL A 204 9.37 -0.95 9.09
C VAL A 204 8.33 -2.08 9.07
N LEU A 205 8.08 -2.71 7.92
CA LEU A 205 7.16 -3.84 7.81
C LEU A 205 7.56 -5.03 8.71
N ASN A 206 8.86 -5.32 8.81
CA ASN A 206 9.34 -6.37 9.70
C ASN A 206 9.08 -6.03 11.18
N GLU A 207 9.25 -4.77 11.57
CA GLU A 207 8.94 -4.31 12.94
C GLU A 207 7.43 -4.37 13.20
N LEU A 208 6.59 -3.90 12.27
CA LEU A 208 5.12 -3.96 12.40
C LEU A 208 4.60 -5.39 12.53
N GLY A 209 5.23 -6.33 11.82
CA GLY A 209 4.93 -7.76 11.92
C GLY A 209 5.53 -8.44 13.16
N THR A 210 6.38 -7.76 13.94
CA THR A 210 6.97 -8.34 15.15
C THR A 210 5.92 -8.42 16.26
N SER A 211 6.19 -9.25 17.28
CA SER A 211 5.32 -9.46 18.44
C SER A 211 5.02 -8.20 19.27
N GLU A 212 5.70 -7.08 19.01
CA GLU A 212 5.49 -5.81 19.70
C GLU A 212 4.22 -5.10 19.19
N PHE A 213 4.11 -4.90 17.87
CA PHE A 213 2.97 -4.20 17.26
C PHE A 213 1.85 -5.16 16.84
N LYS A 214 2.18 -6.37 16.35
CA LYS A 214 1.22 -7.40 15.91
C LYS A 214 0.16 -6.88 14.93
N VAL A 215 0.57 -6.02 14.00
CA VAL A 215 -0.36 -5.40 13.06
C VAL A 215 -0.89 -6.43 12.06
N PRO A 216 -2.21 -6.56 11.89
CA PRO A 216 -2.80 -7.37 10.82
C PRO A 216 -2.45 -6.82 9.44
N VAL A 217 -2.25 -7.71 8.46
CA VAL A 217 -1.88 -7.34 7.08
C VAL A 217 -2.87 -6.33 6.46
N LEU A 218 -4.17 -6.57 6.67
CA LEU A 218 -5.23 -5.74 6.08
C LEU A 218 -5.36 -4.38 6.75
N GLU A 219 -4.77 -4.20 7.93
CA GLU A 219 -4.77 -2.94 8.69
C GLU A 219 -3.54 -2.09 8.39
N LEU A 220 -2.54 -2.59 7.65
CA LEU A 220 -1.37 -1.81 7.26
C LEU A 220 -1.70 -0.41 6.64
N PRO A 221 -2.75 -0.23 5.81
CA PRO A 221 -3.13 1.09 5.31
C PRO A 221 -3.57 2.08 6.39
N SER A 222 -4.06 1.61 7.54
CA SER A 222 -4.49 2.47 8.65
C SER A 222 -3.36 2.81 9.64
N GLN A 223 -2.19 2.16 9.53
CA GLN A 223 -1.07 2.33 10.46
C GLN A 223 -0.07 3.42 10.04
N THR A 224 -0.55 4.51 9.44
CA THR A 224 0.34 5.56 8.90
C THR A 224 1.14 6.27 9.98
N ASP A 225 0.57 6.43 11.18
CA ASP A 225 1.23 7.12 12.29
C ASP A 225 2.31 6.24 12.92
N GLU A 226 2.03 4.96 13.11
CA GLU A 226 2.96 3.95 13.63
C GLU A 226 4.14 3.76 12.66
N ILE A 227 3.87 3.70 11.35
CA ILE A 227 4.94 3.66 10.33
C ILE A 227 5.88 4.86 10.48
N ARG A 228 5.32 6.06 10.68
CA ARG A 228 6.11 7.30 10.82
C ARG A 228 6.90 7.32 12.13
N GLU A 229 6.32 6.85 13.23
CA GLU A 229 6.99 6.77 14.52
C GLU A 229 8.16 5.78 14.47
N ILE A 230 7.92 4.56 14.00
CA ILE A 230 8.96 3.51 13.87
C ILE A 230 10.08 3.99 12.94
N MET A 231 9.75 4.62 11.82
CA MET A 231 10.74 5.12 10.87
C MET A 231 11.64 6.19 11.49
N ASN A 232 11.09 7.06 12.35
CA ASN A 232 11.84 8.09 13.07
C ASN A 232 12.67 7.54 14.23
N GLU A 233 12.12 6.63 15.04
CA GLU A 233 12.81 6.06 16.20
C GLU A 233 14.00 5.20 15.81
N ARG A 234 13.82 4.33 14.81
CA ARG A 234 14.87 3.43 14.32
C ARG A 234 15.79 4.07 13.28
N VAL A 235 15.46 5.28 12.83
CA VAL A 235 16.20 6.04 11.80
C VAL A 235 16.41 5.19 10.54
N PHE A 236 15.36 4.50 10.10
CA PHE A 236 15.42 3.66 8.90
C PHE A 236 15.60 4.49 7.62
N ASP A 237 15.30 5.78 7.67
CA ASP A 237 15.46 6.78 6.62
C ASP A 237 16.86 7.42 6.58
N LYS A 238 17.84 6.89 7.34
CA LYS A 238 19.22 7.41 7.36
C LYS A 238 19.85 7.63 5.97
N PRO A 239 19.74 6.72 4.98
CA PRO A 239 20.30 6.95 3.65
C PRO A 239 19.70 8.18 2.95
N ILE A 240 18.41 8.43 3.16
CA ILE A 240 17.68 9.57 2.58
C ILE A 240 18.11 10.87 3.28
N ARG A 241 18.22 10.86 4.61
CA ARG A 241 18.74 12.00 5.39
C ARG A 241 20.18 12.35 5.02
N GLU A 242 21.02 11.34 4.76
CA GLU A 242 22.39 11.54 4.31
C GLU A 242 22.50 12.19 2.93
N ARG A 243 21.40 12.33 2.18
CA ARG A 243 21.31 13.08 0.92
C ARG A 243 20.68 14.47 1.09
N GLY A 244 20.40 14.89 2.33
CA GLY A 244 19.80 16.18 2.66
C GLY A 244 18.28 16.25 2.48
N ILE A 245 17.62 15.09 2.37
CA ILE A 245 16.19 14.95 2.15
C ILE A 245 15.52 14.39 3.41
N GLU A 246 14.34 14.89 3.72
CA GLU A 246 13.50 14.41 4.81
C GLU A 246 12.16 13.91 4.25
N LEU A 247 11.72 12.73 4.70
CA LEU A 247 10.38 12.22 4.44
C LEU A 247 9.40 12.87 5.41
N VAL A 248 8.37 13.54 4.88
CA VAL A 248 7.38 14.24 5.70
C VAL A 248 6.22 13.31 6.05
N SER A 249 5.67 12.66 5.04
CA SER A 249 4.57 11.72 5.17
C SER A 249 4.74 10.52 4.25
N PHE A 250 4.33 9.37 4.77
CA PHE A 250 4.34 8.08 4.09
C PHE A 250 2.99 7.42 4.30
N SER A 251 2.32 7.04 3.22
CA SER A 251 0.97 6.47 3.26
C SER A 251 0.90 5.23 2.39
N VAL A 252 0.47 4.11 2.98
CA VAL A 252 0.17 2.87 2.27
C VAL A 252 -1.28 2.96 1.78
N GLU A 253 -1.48 2.89 0.47
CA GLU A 253 -2.82 2.98 -0.14
C GLU A 253 -3.46 1.61 -0.31
N SER A 254 -2.68 0.59 -0.64
CA SER A 254 -3.18 -0.76 -0.81
C SER A 254 -2.14 -1.82 -0.46
N VAL A 255 -2.64 -2.95 0.03
CA VAL A 255 -1.87 -4.15 0.30
C VAL A 255 -2.58 -5.31 -0.38
N THR A 256 -1.83 -6.06 -1.18
CA THR A 256 -2.31 -7.25 -1.89
C THR A 256 -1.46 -8.44 -1.49
N LEU A 257 -2.10 -9.56 -1.18
CA LEU A 257 -1.43 -10.83 -0.90
C LEU A 257 -1.05 -11.51 -2.21
N ASP A 258 -0.03 -12.36 -2.18
CA ASP A 258 0.23 -13.29 -3.28
C ASP A 258 -0.73 -14.50 -3.23
N GLU A 259 -0.94 -15.16 -4.37
CA GLU A 259 -1.87 -16.28 -4.46
C GLU A 259 -1.54 -17.46 -3.52
N GLU A 260 -0.25 -17.65 -3.18
CA GLU A 260 0.14 -18.71 -2.26
C GLU A 260 -0.27 -18.37 -0.82
N SER A 261 -0.11 -17.12 -0.41
CA SER A 261 -0.53 -16.67 0.92
C SER A 261 -2.03 -16.56 1.07
N GLU A 262 -2.76 -16.15 0.03
CA GLU A 262 -4.23 -16.21 0.02
C GLU A 262 -4.72 -17.64 0.27
N LYS A 263 -4.16 -18.62 -0.45
CA LYS A 263 -4.49 -20.05 -0.22
C LYS A 263 -4.10 -20.54 1.17
N LYS A 264 -3.06 -19.98 1.80
CA LYS A 264 -2.68 -20.32 3.19
C LYS A 264 -3.69 -19.75 4.18
N ILE A 265 -4.12 -18.51 4.00
CA ILE A 265 -5.15 -17.86 4.82
C ILE A 265 -6.47 -18.60 4.66
N ASP A 266 -6.92 -18.85 3.42
CA ASP A 266 -8.13 -19.61 3.14
C ASP A 266 -8.11 -20.95 3.88
N LYS A 267 -7.05 -21.75 3.71
CA LYS A 267 -6.90 -23.04 4.40
C LYS A 267 -6.94 -22.89 5.92
N TYR A 268 -6.32 -21.86 6.47
CA TYR A 268 -6.36 -21.57 7.90
C TYR A 268 -7.80 -21.28 8.35
N GLU A 269 -8.51 -20.37 7.67
CA GLU A 269 -9.90 -20.03 7.96
C GLU A 269 -10.82 -21.24 7.83
N PHE A 270 -10.70 -22.02 6.75
CA PHE A 270 -11.39 -23.30 6.55
C PHE A 270 -11.11 -24.29 7.68
N SER A 271 -9.86 -24.38 8.14
CA SER A 271 -9.47 -25.32 9.20
C SER A 271 -9.96 -24.89 10.59
N SER A 272 -10.05 -23.58 10.82
CA SER A 272 -10.46 -23.00 12.10
C SER A 272 -11.97 -23.07 12.33
N ASN A 273 -12.76 -23.07 11.25
CA ASN A 273 -14.21 -23.08 11.31
C ASN A 273 -14.75 -24.51 11.24
N SER A 274 -15.15 -25.07 12.39
CA SER A 274 -15.62 -26.46 12.52
C SER A 274 -16.80 -26.81 11.60
N TYR A 275 -17.66 -25.84 11.28
CA TYR A 275 -18.79 -26.04 10.37
C TYR A 275 -18.34 -26.12 8.91
N MET A 276 -17.38 -25.29 8.51
CA MET A 276 -16.81 -25.34 7.16
C MET A 276 -15.93 -26.58 6.96
N GLN A 277 -15.20 -27.01 8.00
CA GLN A 277 -14.42 -28.24 7.97
C GLN A 277 -15.31 -29.47 7.75
N GLN A 278 -16.51 -29.51 8.35
CA GLN A 278 -17.50 -30.56 8.07
C GLN A 278 -18.00 -30.51 6.62
N GLY A 279 -18.31 -29.31 6.09
CA GLY A 279 -18.72 -29.14 4.69
C GLY A 279 -17.63 -29.58 3.71
N ALA A 280 -16.38 -29.16 3.93
CA ALA A 280 -15.24 -29.52 3.09
C ALA A 280 -14.87 -31.01 3.16
N LEU A 281 -15.02 -31.65 4.34
CA LEU A 281 -14.89 -33.10 4.45
C LEU A 281 -15.98 -33.84 3.68
N VAL A 282 -17.22 -33.33 3.74
CA VAL A 282 -18.36 -33.86 2.98
C VAL A 282 -18.14 -33.66 1.48
N ASP A 283 -17.66 -32.51 1.04
CA ASP A 283 -17.36 -32.23 -0.37
C ASP A 283 -16.15 -33.03 -0.88
N ALA A 284 -15.08 -33.15 -0.10
CA ALA A 284 -13.93 -33.98 -0.44
C ALA A 284 -14.33 -35.47 -0.50
N TYR A 285 -15.20 -35.91 0.41
CA TYR A 285 -15.78 -37.25 0.37
C TYR A 285 -16.69 -37.43 -0.85
N ALA A 286 -17.54 -36.46 -1.17
CA ALA A 286 -18.41 -36.48 -2.32
C ALA A 286 -17.62 -36.52 -3.63
N ASN A 287 -16.57 -35.69 -3.77
CA ASN A 287 -15.67 -35.69 -4.90
C ASN A 287 -14.89 -37.02 -5.01
N ALA A 288 -14.37 -37.55 -3.91
CA ALA A 288 -13.68 -38.84 -3.93
C ALA A 288 -14.61 -40.00 -4.31
N VAL A 289 -15.86 -40.00 -3.85
CA VAL A 289 -16.89 -40.97 -4.24
C VAL A 289 -17.30 -40.77 -5.70
N GLN A 290 -17.42 -39.53 -6.17
CA GLN A 290 -17.75 -39.20 -7.55
C GLN A 290 -16.62 -39.61 -8.51
N ASP A 291 -15.36 -39.36 -8.16
CA ASP A 291 -14.19 -39.80 -8.94
C ASP A 291 -14.01 -41.32 -8.91
N ALA A 292 -14.29 -41.98 -7.78
CA ALA A 292 -14.31 -43.44 -7.69
C ALA A 292 -15.48 -44.07 -8.48
N ALA A 293 -16.62 -43.37 -8.59
CA ALA A 293 -17.77 -43.78 -9.39
C ALA A 293 -17.56 -43.54 -10.90
N ASN A 294 -16.84 -42.48 -11.26
CA ASN A 294 -16.49 -42.15 -12.64
C ASN A 294 -15.35 -43.03 -13.20
N ASN A 295 -14.56 -43.67 -12.33
CA ASN A 295 -13.59 -44.69 -12.71
C ASN A 295 -14.23 -46.08 -12.80
N SER A 296 -14.51 -46.53 -14.03
CA SER A 296 -15.21 -47.78 -14.36
C SER A 296 -14.49 -49.08 -13.96
N ALA A 297 -13.30 -49.02 -13.35
CA ALA A 297 -12.49 -50.18 -12.95
C ALA A 297 -12.24 -50.30 -11.42
N GLY A 298 -12.77 -49.39 -10.58
CA GLY A 298 -12.38 -49.31 -9.16
C GLY A 298 -13.50 -49.16 -8.13
N SER A 299 -14.77 -49.11 -8.55
CA SER A 299 -15.88 -48.69 -7.69
C SER A 299 -16.17 -49.61 -6.49
N LEU A 300 -15.76 -50.89 -6.54
CA LEU A 300 -15.93 -51.81 -5.41
C LEU A 300 -14.77 -51.74 -4.41
N ASN A 301 -13.52 -51.55 -4.86
CA ASN A 301 -12.35 -51.50 -3.98
C ASN A 301 -12.14 -50.11 -3.33
N GLY A 302 -12.56 -49.02 -3.99
CA GLY A 302 -12.45 -47.66 -3.42
C GLY A 302 -13.44 -47.41 -2.28
N VAL A 303 -14.70 -47.84 -2.44
CA VAL A 303 -15.75 -47.70 -1.42
C VAL A 303 -15.54 -48.68 -0.27
N MET A 304 -15.02 -49.89 -0.55
CA MET A 304 -14.71 -50.89 0.46
C MET A 304 -13.38 -50.64 1.18
N GLY A 305 -12.40 -49.98 0.54
CA GLY A 305 -11.13 -49.60 1.15
C GLY A 305 -11.28 -48.60 2.30
N ILE A 306 -12.26 -47.70 2.22
CA ILE A 306 -12.61 -46.77 3.31
C ILE A 306 -13.25 -47.53 4.49
N GLY A 307 -14.10 -48.52 4.21
CA GLY A 307 -14.68 -49.39 5.24
C GLY A 307 -13.65 -50.29 5.93
N VAL A 308 -12.64 -50.76 5.21
CA VAL A 308 -11.56 -51.60 5.75
C VAL A 308 -10.52 -50.78 6.52
N MET A 309 -10.24 -49.54 6.12
CA MET A 309 -9.30 -48.64 6.84
C MET A 309 -9.85 -48.19 8.20
N ASN A 310 -11.18 -48.11 8.36
CA ASN A 310 -11.84 -47.91 9.66
C ASN A 310 -11.64 -49.14 10.59
N MET A 311 -11.59 -50.35 10.03
CA MET A 311 -11.36 -51.57 10.80
C MET A 311 -9.88 -51.80 11.18
N ALA A 312 -8.93 -51.40 10.32
CA ALA A 312 -7.50 -51.62 10.55
C ALA A 312 -6.82 -50.58 11.46
N SER A 313 -7.43 -49.40 11.66
CA SER A 313 -6.85 -48.28 12.43
C SER A 313 -7.32 -48.21 13.90
N ASN A 314 -7.89 -49.30 14.43
CA ASN A 314 -8.30 -49.41 15.84
C ASN A 314 -9.18 -48.23 16.31
N GLY A 315 -10.13 -47.79 15.47
CA GLY A 315 -11.19 -46.86 15.85
C GLY A 315 -10.84 -45.37 15.88
N MET A 316 -9.63 -44.96 15.48
CA MET A 316 -9.26 -43.53 15.53
C MET A 316 -9.94 -42.67 14.46
N LEU A 317 -10.46 -43.28 13.38
CA LEU A 317 -11.31 -42.65 12.36
C LEU A 317 -12.81 -42.93 12.55
N GLY A 318 -13.18 -43.58 13.67
CA GLY A 318 -14.54 -44.09 13.93
C GLY A 318 -15.61 -43.02 14.13
N GLY A 319 -15.24 -41.74 14.22
CA GLY A 319 -16.19 -40.64 14.38
C GLY A 319 -16.96 -40.26 13.12
N ILE A 320 -16.51 -40.67 11.92
CA ILE A 320 -17.06 -40.17 10.64
C ILE A 320 -17.66 -41.29 9.76
N ALA A 321 -17.24 -42.56 9.95
CA ALA A 321 -17.66 -43.67 9.09
C ALA A 321 -18.65 -44.67 9.73
N GLN A 322 -19.01 -44.51 11.01
CA GLN A 322 -19.91 -45.42 11.73
C GLN A 322 -21.31 -44.82 11.95
N ALA A 323 -21.83 -44.08 10.96
CA ALA A 323 -23.16 -43.49 11.04
C ALA A 323 -24.30 -44.21 10.27
N PRO A 324 -24.09 -45.17 9.33
CA PRO A 324 -25.26 -45.82 8.70
C PRO A 324 -25.51 -47.31 9.01
N TRP A 325 -24.59 -48.08 9.62
CA TRP A 325 -24.66 -49.56 9.54
C TRP A 325 -24.71 -50.36 10.85
N GLN A 326 -25.04 -49.74 11.99
CA GLN A 326 -25.18 -50.50 13.24
C GLN A 326 -26.22 -49.91 14.19
N GLN A 327 -27.50 -49.97 13.82
CA GLN A 327 -28.58 -49.92 14.82
C GLN A 327 -29.84 -50.63 14.34
N ASN A 328 -29.84 -51.95 14.44
CA ASN A 328 -31.06 -52.75 14.55
C ASN A 328 -31.14 -53.32 15.97
N ASN A 329 -31.60 -52.48 16.90
CA ASN A 329 -32.58 -52.83 17.94
C ASN A 329 -32.69 -51.66 18.93
N GLY A 330 -33.87 -51.03 18.95
CA GLY A 330 -34.40 -50.31 20.11
C GLY A 330 -33.91 -48.88 20.32
N ALA A 331 -34.75 -47.94 19.89
CA ALA A 331 -34.95 -46.60 20.46
C ALA A 331 -33.76 -45.61 20.43
N SER A 332 -33.74 -44.75 19.40
CA SER A 332 -32.97 -43.51 19.34
C SER A 332 -33.89 -42.28 19.35
N GLN A 333 -33.60 -41.35 20.26
CA GLN A 333 -34.06 -39.96 20.27
C GLN A 333 -32.89 -39.07 19.81
N GLN A 334 -33.11 -38.25 18.78
CA GLN A 334 -32.62 -36.88 18.52
C GLN A 334 -32.71 -36.54 17.00
N PRO A 335 -32.77 -35.25 16.59
CA PRO A 335 -33.97 -34.56 16.12
C PRO A 335 -34.02 -34.41 14.58
N ILE A 336 -35.22 -34.49 13.98
CA ILE A 336 -35.40 -34.34 12.53
C ILE A 336 -36.17 -33.04 12.26
N GLU A 337 -35.53 -32.12 11.55
CA GLU A 337 -36.19 -31.05 10.81
C GLU A 337 -37.18 -31.63 9.79
N ASN A 338 -38.41 -31.11 9.85
CA ASN A 338 -39.59 -31.55 9.13
C ASN A 338 -39.41 -31.66 7.60
N LYS A 339 -39.12 -32.86 7.10
CA LYS A 339 -39.61 -33.28 5.78
C LYS A 339 -41.04 -33.79 5.97
N LYS A 340 -42.02 -32.93 5.66
CA LYS A 340 -43.43 -33.34 5.53
C LYS A 340 -43.51 -34.49 4.53
N GLU A 341 -43.87 -35.67 5.01
CA GLU A 341 -44.41 -36.73 4.17
C GLU A 341 -45.69 -36.21 3.52
N ASP A 342 -45.66 -36.11 2.19
CA ASP A 342 -46.71 -35.47 1.40
C ASP A 342 -47.84 -36.49 1.14
N THR A 343 -48.67 -36.69 2.17
CA THR A 343 -49.84 -37.59 2.14
C THR A 343 -51.01 -36.92 1.43
N TRP A 344 -51.64 -37.61 0.48
CA TRP A 344 -52.83 -37.12 -0.21
C TRP A 344 -53.92 -38.20 -0.28
N THR A 345 -55.18 -37.78 -0.15
CA THR A 345 -56.33 -38.68 -0.28
C THR A 345 -56.76 -38.75 -1.74
N CYS A 346 -56.85 -39.95 -2.29
CA CYS A 346 -57.27 -40.11 -3.67
C CYS A 346 -58.75 -39.75 -3.86
N SER A 347 -59.06 -38.78 -4.72
CA SER A 347 -60.43 -38.31 -4.99
C SER A 347 -61.38 -39.41 -5.49
N ASN A 348 -60.84 -40.49 -6.08
CA ASN A 348 -61.62 -41.58 -6.65
C ASN A 348 -61.87 -42.72 -5.64
N CYS A 349 -60.82 -43.28 -5.02
CA CYS A 349 -60.95 -44.42 -4.11
C CYS A 349 -60.94 -44.04 -2.62
N LYS A 350 -60.79 -42.76 -2.29
CA LYS A 350 -60.77 -42.18 -0.93
C LYS A 350 -59.73 -42.78 0.03
N LYS A 351 -58.76 -43.54 -0.48
CA LYS A 351 -57.63 -44.06 0.30
C LYS A 351 -56.54 -43.00 0.43
N GLU A 352 -55.90 -42.98 1.60
CA GLU A 352 -54.77 -42.12 1.91
C GLU A 352 -53.48 -42.72 1.32
N ILE A 353 -52.77 -41.94 0.51
CA ILE A 353 -51.57 -42.36 -0.20
C ILE A 353 -50.38 -41.56 0.30
N ASN A 354 -49.32 -42.26 0.71
CA ASN A 354 -48.09 -41.66 1.19
C ASN A 354 -47.11 -41.49 0.03
N GLY A 355 -47.08 -40.29 -0.56
CA GLY A 355 -46.20 -39.95 -1.67
C GLY A 355 -46.58 -40.55 -3.03
N GLY A 356 -45.89 -40.10 -4.09
CA GLY A 356 -46.12 -40.55 -5.47
C GLY A 356 -47.14 -39.71 -6.25
N LYS A 357 -46.96 -39.64 -7.58
CA LYS A 357 -47.79 -38.83 -8.51
C LYS A 357 -49.11 -39.51 -8.92
N PHE A 358 -49.28 -40.78 -8.62
CA PHE A 358 -50.45 -41.59 -9.00
C PHE A 358 -50.87 -42.45 -7.82
N CYS A 359 -52.17 -42.67 -7.68
CA CYS A 359 -52.69 -43.58 -6.66
C CYS A 359 -52.31 -45.04 -7.02
N PRO A 360 -51.58 -45.76 -6.16
CA PRO A 360 -51.17 -47.14 -6.42
C PRO A 360 -52.34 -48.14 -6.49
N GLU A 361 -53.52 -47.74 -6.00
CA GLU A 361 -54.70 -48.61 -5.93
C GLU A 361 -55.65 -48.45 -7.13
N CYS A 362 -55.71 -47.27 -7.74
CA CYS A 362 -56.67 -47.00 -8.84
C CYS A 362 -56.08 -46.23 -10.02
N GLY A 363 -54.78 -45.92 -10.00
CA GLY A 363 -54.07 -45.24 -11.09
C GLY A 363 -54.43 -43.76 -11.28
N THR A 364 -55.29 -43.19 -10.43
CA THR A 364 -55.72 -41.78 -10.58
C THR A 364 -54.54 -40.86 -10.27
N LYS A 365 -54.25 -39.91 -11.17
CA LYS A 365 -53.16 -38.93 -11.01
C LYS A 365 -53.49 -37.94 -9.91
N ARG A 366 -52.49 -37.59 -9.10
CA ARG A 366 -52.59 -36.53 -8.08
C ARG A 366 -52.79 -35.17 -8.77
N GLU A 367 -53.74 -34.38 -8.29
CA GLU A 367 -53.89 -32.99 -8.71
C GLU A 367 -52.70 -32.18 -8.18
N GLU A 368 -51.77 -31.82 -9.06
CA GLU A 368 -50.60 -31.02 -8.71
C GLU A 368 -51.02 -29.55 -8.60
N LYS A 369 -51.05 -29.02 -7.37
CA LYS A 369 -51.15 -27.58 -7.12
C LYS A 369 -49.78 -26.95 -7.39
N ALA A 370 -49.67 -26.13 -8.42
CA ALA A 370 -48.45 -25.39 -8.71
C ALA A 370 -48.36 -24.15 -7.82
N PHE A 371 -47.16 -23.69 -7.47
CA PHE A 371 -46.96 -22.46 -6.68
C PHE A 371 -45.99 -21.54 -7.41
N CYS A 372 -46.25 -20.24 -7.38
CA CYS A 372 -45.39 -19.25 -8.01
C CYS A 372 -44.03 -19.18 -7.32
N LYS A 373 -42.94 -19.27 -8.09
CA LYS A 373 -41.56 -19.26 -7.56
C LYS A 373 -41.16 -17.93 -6.91
N GLU A 374 -41.79 -16.83 -7.30
CA GLU A 374 -41.49 -15.49 -6.77
C GLU A 374 -42.34 -15.16 -5.54
N CYS A 375 -43.66 -15.29 -5.63
CA CYS A 375 -44.57 -14.85 -4.56
C CYS A 375 -45.15 -15.99 -3.71
N GLY A 376 -44.86 -17.25 -4.03
CA GLY A 376 -45.30 -18.43 -3.26
C GLY A 376 -46.80 -18.74 -3.35
N LYS A 377 -47.59 -18.01 -4.14
CA LYS A 377 -49.04 -18.18 -4.23
C LYS A 377 -49.44 -19.35 -5.14
N GLU A 378 -50.54 -20.02 -4.80
CA GLU A 378 -51.07 -21.18 -5.55
C GLU A 378 -51.49 -20.75 -6.96
N LEU A 379 -51.00 -21.47 -7.96
CA LEU A 379 -51.26 -21.31 -9.39
C LEU A 379 -52.13 -22.48 -9.85
N SER A 380 -53.08 -22.19 -10.74
CA SER A 380 -53.77 -23.25 -11.46
C SER A 380 -52.78 -23.95 -12.39
N SER A 381 -52.99 -25.25 -12.62
CA SER A 381 -52.09 -26.14 -13.37
C SER A 381 -51.77 -25.66 -14.80
N ASP A 382 -52.56 -24.73 -15.35
CA ASP A 382 -52.43 -24.22 -16.72
C ASP A 382 -52.06 -22.72 -16.80
N ALA A 383 -51.72 -22.08 -15.68
CA ALA A 383 -51.39 -20.65 -15.65
C ALA A 383 -50.02 -20.36 -16.27
N LYS A 384 -49.96 -19.55 -17.35
CA LYS A 384 -48.71 -19.10 -17.99
C LYS A 384 -48.05 -17.92 -17.26
N PHE A 385 -48.81 -17.14 -16.51
CA PHE A 385 -48.36 -15.98 -15.76
C PHE A 385 -49.06 -15.93 -14.41
N CYS A 386 -48.35 -15.47 -13.38
CA CYS A 386 -48.91 -15.35 -12.04
C CYS A 386 -49.91 -14.20 -12.02
N PRO A 387 -51.18 -14.41 -11.61
CA PRO A 387 -52.21 -13.37 -11.60
C PRO A 387 -51.93 -12.23 -10.60
N GLU A 388 -50.96 -12.39 -9.70
CA GLU A 388 -50.69 -11.45 -8.62
C GLU A 388 -49.41 -10.65 -8.85
N CYS A 389 -48.33 -11.31 -9.28
CA CYS A 389 -47.04 -10.64 -9.50
C CYS A 389 -46.65 -10.55 -10.98
N GLY A 390 -47.44 -11.10 -11.90
CA GLY A 390 -47.17 -11.05 -13.35
C GLY A 390 -46.01 -11.93 -13.82
N THR A 391 -45.30 -12.60 -12.92
CA THR A 391 -44.15 -13.45 -13.26
C THR A 391 -44.60 -14.64 -14.10
N LYS A 392 -43.87 -14.92 -15.18
CA LYS A 392 -44.09 -16.09 -16.02
C LYS A 392 -43.86 -17.37 -15.20
N CYS A 393 -44.86 -18.24 -15.17
CA CYS A 393 -44.90 -19.43 -14.32
C CYS A 393 -44.22 -20.64 -14.96
#